data_AF-D8R2P8-F1
#
_entry.id   AF-D8R2P8-F1
#
_cell.length_a   1.000
_cell.length_b   1.000
_cell.length_c   1.000
_cell.angle_alpha   90.00
_cell.angle_beta   90.00
_cell.angle_gamma   90.00
#
_symmetry.space_group_name_H-M   'P 1'
#
loop_
_entity.id
_entity.type
_entity.pdbx_description
1 polymer ?
#
loop_
_entity_poly.entity_id
_entity_poly.type
_entity_poly.pdbx_seq_one_letter_code
_entity_poly.pdbx_strand_id
1 'polypeptide(L)'
;LSTGAVSLGTKELVSGGNVAQKAVSRWLYVCSGWVFGMVVLGGMTRLTRSGLSMTDWKFTGSLPPLSAEEWEKEFDKYRQSPEYRTVNKGMSLDEFKFIYWMEYAHRMSGRALGVVFALPFGYFLVKGYITRELGARLGVLLAMGAGQGLVGWWMVKSGLEEPATEGGHARVSPYRLATHLASAFVIYSGLLWTALSVASPSPPSPHLPQVVLQSMARMRRLVLPVSGLVGLTALSGAFVAGNDAGRAFNTFPKMGDDWIPEGILALQPTIKNFFENTATVQFNHRVLATTTLLSIGAVWLASRGLALPGPASKLITGAVHMTLLQVSLGVYALLSYVPVHAGVAHQAGALTLFTIMVALAHTLRRPFRGVTETTRLMNRLGQSKYFLRCLSFWLVSNA
;
A
#
# COMPACT_ATOMS: atom_id res chain seq x y z
N LEU A 1 24.70 -7.50 -45.20
CA LEU A 1 23.87 -8.36 -44.33
C LEU A 1 23.97 -7.81 -42.90
N SER A 2 22.94 -7.07 -42.49
CA SER A 2 22.85 -6.45 -41.16
C SER A 2 22.84 -7.53 -40.08
N THR A 3 23.84 -7.52 -39.21
CA THR A 3 23.90 -8.35 -38.01
C THR A 3 22.89 -7.80 -37.00
N GLY A 4 21.67 -8.31 -37.05
CA GLY A 4 20.67 -8.10 -35.99
C GLY A 4 21.17 -8.72 -34.69
N ALA A 5 21.66 -7.88 -33.77
CA ALA A 5 21.85 -8.27 -32.39
C ALA A 5 20.46 -8.58 -31.80
N VAL A 6 20.15 -9.86 -31.65
CA VAL A 6 19.00 -10.32 -30.87
C VAL A 6 19.25 -9.91 -29.42
N SER A 7 18.65 -8.79 -29.01
CA SER A 7 18.55 -8.40 -27.60
C SER A 7 17.79 -9.50 -26.87
N LEU A 8 18.52 -10.32 -26.11
CA LEU A 8 17.97 -11.38 -25.28
C LEU A 8 17.21 -10.78 -24.07
N GLY A 9 16.01 -10.27 -24.35
CA GLY A 9 14.82 -10.52 -23.55
C GLY A 9 14.57 -9.65 -22.33
N THR A 10 14.77 -8.33 -22.39
CA THR A 10 14.01 -7.41 -21.53
C THR A 10 12.66 -7.15 -22.18
N LYS A 11 11.57 -7.73 -21.63
CA LYS A 11 10.21 -7.38 -22.06
C LYS A 11 9.93 -5.95 -21.61
N GLU A 12 10.06 -4.99 -22.54
CA GLU A 12 9.66 -3.61 -22.30
C GLU A 12 8.14 -3.53 -22.16
N LEU A 13 7.66 -2.85 -21.10
CA LEU A 13 6.23 -2.67 -20.84
C LEU A 13 5.62 -1.52 -21.64
N VAL A 14 6.46 -0.63 -22.15
CA VAL A 14 6.09 0.59 -22.88
C VAL A 14 6.73 0.55 -24.25
N SER A 15 5.94 0.83 -25.28
CA SER A 15 6.37 1.04 -26.65
C SER A 15 6.55 2.54 -26.90
N GLY A 16 7.44 2.97 -27.80
CA GLY A 16 7.67 4.39 -28.08
C GLY A 16 8.89 5.03 -27.39
N GLY A 17 9.82 4.21 -26.89
CA GLY A 17 11.13 4.65 -26.40
C GLY A 17 11.11 5.46 -25.11
N ASN A 18 12.24 6.14 -24.83
CA ASN A 18 12.49 6.80 -23.55
C ASN A 18 11.49 7.90 -23.18
N VAL A 19 10.94 8.62 -24.17
CA VAL A 19 9.96 9.69 -23.94
C VAL A 19 8.64 9.11 -23.43
N ALA A 20 8.11 8.10 -24.12
CA ALA A 20 6.90 7.38 -23.70
C ALA A 20 7.09 6.73 -22.33
N GLN A 21 8.24 6.08 -22.12
CA GLN A 21 8.57 5.43 -20.85
C GLN A 21 8.53 6.41 -19.66
N LYS A 22 9.18 7.58 -19.81
CA LYS A 22 9.17 8.64 -18.78
C LYS A 22 7.76 9.19 -18.54
N ALA A 23 6.98 9.42 -19.59
CA ALA A 23 5.62 9.94 -19.47
C ALA A 23 4.70 8.96 -18.72
N VAL A 24 4.68 7.69 -19.14
CA VAL A 24 3.88 6.63 -18.50
C VAL A 24 4.33 6.41 -17.05
N SER A 25 5.64 6.37 -16.79
CA SER A 25 6.17 6.22 -15.43
C SER A 25 5.75 7.36 -14.51
N ARG A 26 5.90 8.62 -14.93
CA ARG A 26 5.49 9.79 -14.13
C ARG A 26 4.01 9.77 -13.83
N TRP A 27 3.18 9.46 -14.81
CA TRP A 27 1.73 9.33 -14.63
C TRP A 27 1.38 8.27 -13.57
N LEU A 28 2.02 7.10 -13.62
CA LEU A 28 1.79 6.05 -12.63
C LEU A 28 2.27 6.44 -11.22
N TYR A 29 3.39 7.17 -11.11
CA TYR A 29 3.83 7.72 -9.83
C TYR A 29 2.86 8.76 -9.28
N VAL A 30 2.32 9.63 -10.14
CA VAL A 30 1.26 10.58 -9.75
C VAL A 30 0.04 9.84 -9.23
N CYS A 31 -0.43 8.79 -9.93
CA CYS A 31 -1.56 7.99 -9.48
C CYS A 31 -1.28 7.28 -8.15
N SER A 32 -0.09 6.69 -7.98
CA SER A 32 0.32 6.05 -6.72
C SER A 32 0.39 7.05 -5.57
N GLY A 33 0.98 8.22 -5.79
CA GLY A 33 1.03 9.32 -4.81
C GLY A 33 -0.36 9.85 -4.46
N TRP A 34 -1.27 9.90 -5.42
CA TRP A 34 -2.66 10.29 -5.18
C TRP A 34 -3.39 9.26 -4.31
N VAL A 35 -3.22 7.95 -4.57
CA VAL A 35 -3.77 6.89 -3.70
C VAL A 35 -3.17 6.98 -2.30
N PHE A 36 -1.88 7.29 -2.17
CA PHE A 36 -1.26 7.56 -0.85
C PHE A 36 -1.98 8.71 -0.13
N GLY A 37 -2.15 9.86 -0.81
CA GLY A 37 -2.86 11.01 -0.26
C GLY A 37 -4.31 10.68 0.13
N MET A 38 -5.00 9.87 -0.68
CA MET A 38 -6.33 9.37 -0.39
C MET A 38 -6.37 8.51 0.88
N VAL A 39 -5.40 7.60 1.08
CA VAL A 39 -5.30 6.83 2.32
C VAL A 39 -5.13 7.76 3.52
N VAL A 40 -4.26 8.77 3.44
CA VAL A 40 -4.07 9.76 4.52
C VAL A 40 -5.37 10.55 4.80
N LEU A 41 -6.02 11.06 3.75
CA LEU A 41 -7.28 11.79 3.85
C LEU A 41 -8.42 10.94 4.42
N GLY A 42 -8.47 9.65 4.06
CA GLY A 42 -9.42 8.69 4.61
C GLY A 42 -9.19 8.42 6.10
N GLY A 43 -7.92 8.32 6.51
CA GLY A 43 -7.54 8.25 7.92
C GLY A 43 -8.00 9.49 8.71
N MET A 44 -7.79 10.68 8.15
CA MET A 44 -8.28 11.93 8.74
C MET A 44 -9.80 11.96 8.84
N THR A 45 -10.51 11.57 7.78
CA THR A 45 -11.98 11.47 7.74
C THR A 45 -12.51 10.51 8.82
N ARG A 46 -11.83 9.37 9.05
CA ARG A 46 -12.21 8.44 10.13
C ARG A 46 -11.92 9.00 11.52
N LEU A 47 -10.74 9.58 11.74
CA LEU A 47 -10.30 10.06 13.06
C LEU A 47 -11.03 11.32 13.51
N THR A 48 -11.52 12.13 12.58
CA THR A 48 -12.42 13.27 12.82
C THR A 48 -13.90 12.89 12.90
N ARG A 49 -14.23 11.59 12.74
CA ARG A 49 -15.63 11.09 12.66
C ARG A 49 -16.45 11.79 11.57
N SER A 50 -15.82 12.05 10.44
CA SER A 50 -16.45 12.73 9.31
C SER A 50 -17.10 11.77 8.32
N GLY A 51 -16.76 10.48 8.36
CA GLY A 51 -17.09 9.53 7.29
C GLY A 51 -18.56 9.11 7.14
N LEU A 52 -19.47 9.70 7.92
CA LEU A 52 -20.92 9.44 7.89
C LEU A 52 -21.74 10.75 7.76
N SER A 53 -21.08 11.89 7.50
CA SER A 53 -21.70 13.21 7.36
C SER A 53 -22.55 13.35 6.09
N MET A 54 -22.19 12.65 5.01
CA MET A 54 -22.92 12.63 3.75
C MET A 54 -23.79 11.37 3.64
N THR A 55 -25.04 11.47 4.11
CA THR A 55 -26.01 10.36 4.20
C THR A 55 -26.52 9.90 2.84
N ASP A 56 -26.58 10.81 1.85
CA ASP A 56 -26.94 10.47 0.48
C ASP A 56 -25.72 10.01 -0.34
N TRP A 57 -25.92 8.99 -1.18
CA TRP A 57 -24.90 8.54 -2.12
C TRP A 57 -25.36 8.72 -3.57
N LYS A 58 -24.54 9.41 -4.36
CA LYS A 58 -24.71 9.56 -5.81
C LYS A 58 -23.45 9.05 -6.51
N PHE A 59 -23.62 8.22 -7.55
CA PHE A 59 -22.49 7.63 -8.28
C PHE A 59 -21.56 8.70 -8.85
N THR A 60 -22.10 9.68 -9.58
CA THR A 60 -21.35 10.79 -10.19
C THR A 60 -20.86 11.83 -9.17
N GLY A 61 -21.34 11.78 -7.92
CA GLY A 61 -21.16 12.85 -6.96
C GLY A 61 -22.16 13.99 -7.16
N SER A 62 -21.99 15.05 -6.37
CA SER A 62 -22.75 16.30 -6.45
C SER A 62 -21.82 17.48 -6.17
N LEU A 63 -22.23 18.68 -6.57
CA LEU A 63 -21.62 19.90 -6.03
C LEU A 63 -21.87 19.96 -4.52
N PRO A 64 -20.96 20.57 -3.74
CA PRO A 64 -21.21 20.82 -2.32
C PRO A 64 -22.31 21.89 -2.20
N PRO A 65 -22.98 22.02 -1.04
CA PRO A 65 -23.94 23.09 -0.81
C PRO A 65 -23.28 24.46 -0.99
N LEU A 66 -23.92 25.33 -1.79
CA LEU A 66 -23.41 26.66 -2.14
C LEU A 66 -24.21 27.78 -1.47
N SER A 67 -25.45 27.52 -1.05
CA SER A 67 -26.30 28.47 -0.33
C SER A 67 -26.52 28.08 1.13
N ALA A 68 -26.92 29.04 1.97
CA ALA A 68 -27.26 28.77 3.37
C ALA A 68 -28.43 27.79 3.51
N GLU A 69 -29.43 27.87 2.62
CA GLU A 69 -30.57 26.97 2.58
C GLU A 69 -30.16 25.53 2.24
N GLU A 70 -29.27 25.35 1.26
CA GLU A 70 -28.74 24.02 0.92
C GLU A 70 -27.93 23.41 2.07
N TRP A 71 -27.16 24.22 2.80
CA TRP A 71 -26.42 23.79 3.98
C TRP A 71 -27.33 23.31 5.10
N GLU A 72 -28.38 24.06 5.42
CA GLU A 72 -29.37 23.65 6.42
C GLU A 72 -30.10 22.37 6.00
N LYS A 73 -30.44 22.23 4.72
CA LYS A 73 -31.08 21.01 4.20
C LYS A 73 -30.21 19.76 4.36
N GLU A 74 -28.92 19.85 4.04
CA GLU A 74 -28.00 18.72 4.26
C GLU A 74 -27.79 18.46 5.75
N PHE A 75 -27.76 19.52 6.57
CA PHE A 75 -27.65 19.37 8.01
C PHE A 75 -28.89 18.74 8.64
N ASP A 76 -30.09 19.06 8.16
CA ASP A 76 -31.35 18.42 8.55
C ASP A 76 -31.36 16.92 8.28
N LYS A 77 -30.81 16.49 7.14
CA LYS A 77 -30.61 15.07 6.86
C LYS A 77 -29.63 14.44 7.84
N TYR A 78 -28.53 15.13 8.15
CA TYR A 78 -27.55 14.63 9.10
C TYR A 78 -28.11 14.54 10.53
N ARG A 79 -28.94 15.50 10.96
CA ARG A 79 -29.67 15.47 12.25
C ARG A 79 -30.50 14.20 12.43
N GLN A 80 -30.99 13.65 11.33
CA GLN A 80 -31.75 12.40 11.32
C GLN A 80 -30.88 11.15 11.35
N SER A 81 -29.56 11.24 11.19
CA SER A 81 -28.66 10.08 11.19
C SER A 81 -28.45 9.50 12.60
N PRO A 82 -28.16 8.18 12.71
CA PRO A 82 -27.76 7.58 13.99
C PRO A 82 -26.50 8.23 14.60
N GLU A 83 -25.56 8.68 13.79
CA GLU A 83 -24.32 9.33 14.27
C GLU A 83 -24.61 10.67 14.96
N TYR A 84 -25.48 11.51 14.40
CA TYR A 84 -25.89 12.75 15.08
C TYR A 84 -26.58 12.45 16.41
N ARG A 85 -27.51 11.50 16.44
CA ARG A 85 -28.29 11.19 17.65
C ARG A 85 -27.43 10.60 18.78
N THR A 86 -26.44 9.78 18.44
CA THR A 86 -25.66 9.01 19.43
C THR A 86 -24.28 9.58 19.73
N VAL A 87 -23.70 10.38 18.84
CA VAL A 87 -22.32 10.88 18.96
C VAL A 87 -22.24 12.40 18.90
N ASN A 88 -22.92 13.02 17.93
CA ASN A 88 -22.78 14.45 17.62
C ASN A 88 -24.00 15.29 18.03
N LYS A 89 -24.71 14.89 19.09
CA LYS A 89 -25.94 15.54 19.52
C LYS A 89 -25.65 16.98 19.97
N GLY A 90 -26.37 17.94 19.39
CA GLY A 90 -26.18 19.37 19.69
C GLY A 90 -25.06 20.04 18.89
N MET A 91 -24.44 19.33 17.94
CA MET A 91 -23.49 19.91 16.98
C MET A 91 -24.11 21.11 16.25
N SER A 92 -23.32 22.15 16.02
CA SER A 92 -23.68 23.34 15.26
C SER A 92 -23.52 23.12 13.74
N LEU A 93 -24.11 24.01 12.93
CA LEU A 93 -23.95 23.96 11.48
C LEU A 93 -22.47 24.09 11.05
N ASP A 94 -21.68 24.91 11.74
CA ASP A 94 -20.28 25.14 11.35
C ASP A 94 -19.39 23.94 11.67
N GLU A 95 -19.64 23.24 12.77
CA GLU A 95 -19.02 21.95 13.06
C GLU A 95 -19.44 20.87 12.04
N PHE A 96 -20.72 20.87 11.61
CA PHE A 96 -21.18 20.00 10.54
C PHE A 96 -20.47 20.27 9.21
N LYS A 97 -20.29 21.53 8.82
CA LYS A 97 -19.55 21.89 7.60
C LYS A 97 -18.14 21.32 7.61
N PHE A 98 -17.45 21.33 8.75
CA PHE A 98 -16.11 20.75 8.86
C PHE A 98 -16.12 19.25 8.50
N ILE A 99 -16.99 18.46 9.13
CA ILE A 99 -17.06 17.02 8.84
C ILE A 99 -17.55 16.73 7.41
N TYR A 100 -18.49 17.53 6.91
CA TYR A 100 -18.97 17.44 5.53
C TYR A 100 -17.83 17.65 4.53
N TRP A 101 -17.04 18.72 4.70
CA TRP A 101 -15.93 19.03 3.78
C TRP A 101 -14.86 17.94 3.78
N MET A 102 -14.57 17.35 4.94
CA MET A 102 -13.62 16.24 5.04
C MET A 102 -14.09 15.03 4.21
N GLU A 103 -15.34 14.62 4.38
CA GLU A 103 -15.90 13.50 3.63
C GLU A 103 -16.05 13.82 2.14
N TYR A 104 -16.54 15.02 1.82
CA TYR A 104 -16.69 15.50 0.45
C TYR A 104 -15.34 15.48 -0.28
N ALA A 105 -14.29 16.03 0.33
CA ALA A 105 -12.95 16.06 -0.24
C ALA A 105 -12.44 14.65 -0.50
N HIS A 106 -12.64 13.71 0.43
CA HIS A 106 -12.25 12.31 0.24
C HIS A 106 -13.01 11.66 -0.93
N ARG A 107 -14.35 11.78 -0.94
CA ARG A 107 -15.22 11.20 -1.97
C ARG A 107 -14.94 11.78 -3.36
N MET A 108 -14.73 13.09 -3.48
CA MET A 108 -14.45 13.74 -4.77
C MET A 108 -13.03 13.46 -5.24
N SER A 109 -12.05 13.41 -4.35
CA SER A 109 -10.67 13.05 -4.69
C SER A 109 -10.56 11.64 -5.29
N GLY A 110 -11.37 10.69 -4.82
CA GLY A 110 -11.47 9.35 -5.42
C GLY A 110 -12.04 9.36 -6.84
N ARG A 111 -13.07 10.18 -7.10
CA ARG A 111 -13.65 10.35 -8.45
C ARG A 111 -12.67 11.03 -9.40
N ALA A 112 -12.02 12.10 -8.94
CA ALA A 112 -11.00 12.81 -9.70
C ALA A 112 -9.83 11.87 -10.07
N LEU A 113 -9.39 11.00 -9.16
CA LEU A 113 -8.38 9.99 -9.46
C LEU A 113 -8.82 9.05 -10.59
N GLY A 114 -10.10 8.66 -10.63
CA GLY A 114 -10.66 7.86 -11.71
C GLY A 114 -10.43 8.51 -13.08
N VAL A 115 -10.67 9.83 -13.19
CA VAL A 115 -10.43 10.61 -14.42
C VAL A 115 -8.93 10.73 -14.72
N VAL A 116 -8.11 11.07 -13.72
CA VAL A 116 -6.65 11.19 -13.82
C VAL A 116 -5.99 9.87 -14.22
N PHE A 117 -6.61 8.74 -13.91
CA PHE A 117 -6.15 7.44 -14.39
C PHE A 117 -6.70 7.12 -15.79
N ALA A 118 -8.02 7.20 -15.99
CA ALA A 118 -8.67 6.72 -17.20
C ALA A 118 -8.28 7.53 -18.45
N LEU A 119 -8.18 8.86 -18.36
CA LEU A 119 -7.86 9.69 -19.53
C LEU A 119 -6.44 9.45 -20.05
N PRO A 120 -5.37 9.52 -19.24
CA PRO A 120 -4.04 9.19 -19.73
C PRO A 120 -3.91 7.72 -20.15
N PHE A 121 -4.61 6.80 -19.48
CA PHE A 121 -4.63 5.40 -19.90
C PHE A 121 -5.17 5.24 -21.33
N GLY A 122 -6.33 5.83 -21.63
CA GLY A 122 -6.90 5.84 -22.97
C GLY A 122 -5.99 6.51 -23.99
N TYR A 123 -5.43 7.67 -23.64
CA TYR A 123 -4.47 8.39 -24.50
C TYR A 123 -3.24 7.54 -24.85
N PHE A 124 -2.62 6.89 -23.86
CA PHE A 124 -1.44 6.05 -24.07
C PHE A 124 -1.74 4.76 -24.84
N LEU A 125 -2.97 4.22 -24.72
CA LEU A 125 -3.43 3.12 -25.57
C LEU A 125 -3.53 3.56 -27.04
N VAL A 126 -4.19 4.69 -27.31
CA VAL A 126 -4.36 5.22 -28.68
C VAL A 126 -3.01 5.58 -29.31
N LYS A 127 -2.06 6.11 -28.52
CA LYS A 127 -0.69 6.37 -28.98
C LYS A 127 0.16 5.12 -29.20
N GLY A 128 -0.35 3.94 -28.86
CA GLY A 128 0.41 2.70 -28.95
C GLY A 128 1.60 2.66 -27.98
N TYR A 129 1.57 3.44 -26.89
CA TYR A 129 2.65 3.46 -25.91
C TYR A 129 2.57 2.30 -24.93
N ILE A 130 1.41 1.67 -24.79
CA ILE A 130 1.18 0.61 -23.82
C ILE A 130 1.19 -0.75 -24.54
N THR A 131 2.05 -1.66 -24.09
CA THR A 131 2.02 -3.05 -24.53
C THR A 131 0.77 -3.77 -24.04
N ARG A 132 0.39 -4.89 -24.66
CA ARG A 132 -0.76 -5.71 -24.22
C ARG A 132 -0.65 -6.14 -22.75
N GLU A 133 0.56 -6.48 -22.29
CA GLU A 133 0.83 -6.88 -20.90
C GLU A 133 0.57 -5.72 -19.94
N LEU A 134 1.12 -4.54 -20.22
CA LEU A 134 0.88 -3.35 -19.40
C LEU A 134 -0.59 -2.92 -19.46
N GLY A 135 -1.22 -2.99 -20.63
CA GLY A 135 -2.63 -2.64 -20.83
C GLY A 135 -3.57 -3.52 -20.00
N ALA A 136 -3.36 -4.84 -19.99
CA ALA A 136 -4.13 -5.76 -19.16
C ALA A 136 -3.97 -5.44 -17.67
N ARG A 137 -2.73 -5.17 -17.23
CA ARG A 137 -2.43 -4.80 -15.84
C ARG A 137 -3.11 -3.50 -15.41
N LEU A 138 -3.06 -2.47 -16.25
CA LEU A 138 -3.71 -1.19 -16.00
C LEU A 138 -5.23 -1.30 -16.05
N GLY A 139 -5.79 -2.15 -16.92
CA GLY A 139 -7.21 -2.47 -16.96
C GLY A 139 -7.71 -3.10 -15.66
N VAL A 140 -6.95 -4.05 -15.09
CA VAL A 140 -7.26 -4.62 -13.78
C VAL A 140 -7.20 -3.54 -12.69
N LEU A 141 -6.17 -2.69 -12.67
CA LEU A 141 -6.06 -1.61 -11.69
C LEU A 141 -7.19 -0.58 -11.81
N LEU A 142 -7.63 -0.26 -13.03
CA LEU A 142 -8.80 0.58 -13.28
C LEU A 142 -10.07 -0.06 -12.71
N ALA A 143 -10.30 -1.35 -12.98
CA ALA A 143 -11.46 -2.06 -12.47
C ALA A 143 -11.46 -2.12 -10.93
N MET A 144 -10.31 -2.40 -10.31
CA MET A 144 -10.16 -2.38 -8.85
C MET A 144 -10.38 -0.98 -8.27
N GLY A 145 -9.85 0.06 -8.93
CA GLY A 145 -10.04 1.46 -8.57
C GLY A 145 -11.52 1.88 -8.64
N ALA A 146 -12.23 1.53 -9.71
CA ALA A 146 -13.67 1.75 -9.80
C ALA A 146 -14.44 1.00 -8.70
N GLY A 147 -14.02 -0.24 -8.40
CA GLY A 147 -14.54 -1.05 -7.30
C GLY A 147 -14.35 -0.43 -5.91
N GLN A 148 -13.35 0.46 -5.71
CA GLN A 148 -13.18 1.17 -4.42
C GLN A 148 -14.40 1.99 -4.04
N GLY A 149 -15.09 2.59 -5.02
CA GLY A 149 -16.31 3.34 -4.76
C GLY A 149 -17.41 2.46 -4.16
N LEU A 150 -17.54 1.22 -4.63
CA LEU A 150 -18.49 0.23 -4.12
C LEU A 150 -18.11 -0.25 -2.71
N VAL A 151 -16.84 -0.58 -2.49
CA VAL A 151 -16.35 -1.00 -1.16
C VAL A 151 -16.50 0.13 -0.14
N GLY A 152 -16.20 1.38 -0.54
CA GLY A 152 -16.36 2.56 0.30
C GLY A 152 -17.84 2.83 0.64
N TRP A 153 -18.74 2.74 -0.34
CA TRP A 153 -20.18 2.83 -0.09
C TRP A 153 -20.67 1.74 0.87
N TRP A 154 -20.25 0.48 0.67
CA TRP A 154 -20.61 -0.64 1.53
C TRP A 154 -20.12 -0.42 2.98
N MET A 155 -18.93 0.16 3.16
CA MET A 155 -18.40 0.56 4.45
C MET A 155 -19.25 1.67 5.09
N VAL A 156 -19.51 2.78 4.40
CA VAL A 156 -20.31 3.90 4.93
C VAL A 156 -21.72 3.43 5.30
N LYS A 157 -22.35 2.61 4.46
CA LYS A 157 -23.68 2.06 4.72
C LYS A 157 -23.77 1.37 6.09
N SER A 158 -22.73 0.64 6.51
CA SER A 158 -22.74 0.01 7.86
C SER A 158 -22.80 0.97 9.02
N GLY A 159 -22.31 2.20 8.85
CA GLY A 159 -22.33 3.20 9.92
C GLY A 159 -23.62 4.01 9.98
N LEU A 160 -24.46 3.95 8.93
CA LEU A 160 -25.75 4.62 8.87
C LEU A 160 -26.91 3.73 9.35
N GLU A 161 -26.64 2.45 9.62
CA GLU A 161 -27.60 1.51 10.21
C GLU A 161 -27.68 1.75 11.74
N GLU A 162 -28.85 1.54 12.34
CA GLU A 162 -29.03 1.70 13.79
C GLU A 162 -28.11 0.72 14.56
N PRO A 163 -27.50 1.14 15.69
CA PRO A 163 -26.63 0.28 16.47
C PRO A 163 -27.33 -1.03 16.88
N ALA A 164 -26.67 -2.16 16.64
CA ALA A 164 -27.24 -3.49 16.95
C ALA A 164 -27.40 -3.78 18.46
N THR A 165 -26.79 -2.97 19.32
CA THR A 165 -26.82 -3.11 20.78
C THR A 165 -27.35 -1.84 21.41
N GLU A 166 -28.24 -1.96 22.39
CA GLU A 166 -28.71 -0.83 23.20
C GLU A 166 -27.50 -0.12 23.84
N GLY A 167 -27.41 1.21 23.68
CA GLY A 167 -26.26 2.00 24.14
C GLY A 167 -25.03 2.00 23.22
N GLY A 168 -25.08 1.31 22.07
CA GLY A 168 -24.03 1.37 21.05
C GLY A 168 -24.00 2.72 20.31
N HIS A 169 -22.81 3.14 19.86
CA HIS A 169 -22.66 4.31 19.01
C HIS A 169 -22.62 3.92 17.54
N ALA A 170 -23.18 4.77 16.67
CA ALA A 170 -23.10 4.59 15.24
C ALA A 170 -21.62 4.63 14.78
N ARG A 171 -21.18 3.57 14.10
CA ARG A 171 -19.82 3.46 13.57
C ARG A 171 -19.78 2.49 12.40
N VAL A 172 -18.84 2.71 11.48
CA VAL A 172 -18.59 1.76 10.40
C VAL A 172 -18.07 0.44 10.96
N SER A 173 -18.47 -0.67 10.34
CA SER A 173 -17.99 -2.00 10.69
C SER A 173 -16.46 -2.09 10.53
N PRO A 174 -15.71 -2.56 11.55
CA PRO A 174 -14.26 -2.75 11.46
C PRO A 174 -13.84 -3.63 10.27
N TYR A 175 -14.64 -4.65 9.94
CA TYR A 175 -14.40 -5.53 8.80
C TYR A 175 -14.50 -4.80 7.47
N ARG A 176 -15.52 -3.94 7.30
CA ARG A 176 -15.72 -3.17 6.06
C ARG A 176 -14.63 -2.10 5.90
N LEU A 177 -14.26 -1.45 7.00
CA LEU A 177 -13.13 -0.52 7.05
C LEU A 177 -11.80 -1.19 6.68
N ALA A 178 -11.50 -2.34 7.29
CA ALA A 178 -10.30 -3.11 6.97
C ALA A 178 -10.29 -3.58 5.50
N THR A 179 -11.44 -3.99 4.96
CA THR A 179 -11.56 -4.38 3.55
C THR A 179 -11.29 -3.20 2.61
N HIS A 180 -11.83 -2.02 2.92
CA HIS A 180 -11.59 -0.81 2.14
C HIS A 180 -10.11 -0.42 2.16
N LEU A 181 -9.48 -0.39 3.34
CA LEU A 181 -8.05 -0.09 3.47
C LEU A 181 -7.17 -1.14 2.77
N ALA A 182 -7.47 -2.43 2.94
CA ALA A 182 -6.72 -3.52 2.33
C ALA A 182 -6.74 -3.43 0.80
N SER A 183 -7.93 -3.21 0.23
CA SER A 183 -8.07 -3.07 -1.22
C SER A 183 -7.37 -1.81 -1.76
N ALA A 184 -7.38 -0.70 -1.01
CA ALA A 184 -6.56 0.48 -1.33
C ALA A 184 -5.05 0.18 -1.31
N PHE A 185 -4.55 -0.60 -0.33
CA PHE A 185 -3.14 -1.04 -0.28
C PHE A 185 -2.76 -1.93 -1.47
N VAL A 186 -3.67 -2.80 -1.92
CA VAL A 186 -3.44 -3.64 -3.10
C VAL A 186 -3.36 -2.78 -4.37
N ILE A 187 -4.27 -1.82 -4.55
CA ILE A 187 -4.23 -0.88 -5.68
C ILE A 187 -2.96 -0.04 -5.64
N TYR A 188 -2.63 0.53 -4.48
CA TYR A 188 -1.43 1.32 -4.26
C TYR A 188 -0.15 0.54 -4.63
N SER A 189 -0.01 -0.68 -4.10
CA SER A 189 1.16 -1.52 -4.38
C SER A 189 1.23 -1.94 -5.84
N GLY A 190 0.08 -2.23 -6.48
CA GLY A 190 -0.01 -2.53 -7.90
C GLY A 190 0.43 -1.36 -8.78
N LEU A 191 -0.04 -0.14 -8.48
CA LEU A 191 0.37 1.10 -9.16
C LEU A 191 1.86 1.37 -8.97
N LEU A 192 2.34 1.36 -7.72
CA LEU A 192 3.74 1.62 -7.40
C LEU A 192 4.67 0.60 -8.07
N TRP A 193 4.35 -0.69 -7.97
CA TRP A 193 5.13 -1.74 -8.60
C TRP A 193 5.15 -1.61 -10.12
N THR A 194 4.03 -1.21 -10.72
CA THR A 194 3.94 -0.96 -12.16
C THR A 194 4.76 0.26 -12.55
N ALA A 195 4.68 1.37 -11.80
CA ALA A 195 5.48 2.57 -11.99
C ALA A 195 6.99 2.26 -11.96
N LEU A 196 7.42 1.52 -10.93
CA LEU A 196 8.81 1.05 -10.78
C LEU A 196 9.23 0.13 -11.93
N SER A 197 8.33 -0.73 -12.40
CA SER A 197 8.63 -1.65 -13.52
C SER A 197 8.69 -0.93 -14.87
N VAL A 198 7.94 0.15 -15.06
CA VAL A 198 8.06 1.00 -16.25
C VAL A 198 9.32 1.86 -16.16
N ALA A 199 9.64 2.42 -14.99
CA ALA A 199 10.85 3.22 -14.78
C ALA A 199 12.13 2.40 -14.93
N SER A 200 12.11 1.17 -14.40
CA SER A 200 13.25 0.24 -14.34
C SER A 200 12.80 -1.14 -14.86
N PRO A 201 12.64 -1.29 -16.19
CA PRO A 201 12.13 -2.52 -16.81
C PRO A 201 13.11 -3.68 -16.70
N SER A 202 14.40 -3.39 -16.74
CA SER A 202 15.44 -4.41 -16.60
C SER A 202 15.71 -4.71 -15.13
N PRO A 203 15.58 -5.97 -14.67
CA PRO A 203 16.27 -6.38 -13.44
C PRO A 203 17.77 -6.12 -13.62
N PRO A 204 18.52 -5.88 -12.53
CA PRO A 204 19.86 -5.35 -12.64
C PRO A 204 20.74 -6.27 -13.49
N SER A 205 21.52 -5.61 -14.35
CA SER A 205 22.27 -6.11 -15.50
C SER A 205 22.70 -7.59 -15.45
N PRO A 206 22.65 -8.34 -16.59
CA PRO A 206 23.27 -9.66 -16.70
C PRO A 206 24.78 -9.65 -16.39
N HIS A 207 25.41 -8.48 -16.27
CA HIS A 207 26.80 -8.29 -15.87
C HIS A 207 27.04 -8.19 -14.37
N LEU A 208 26.00 -8.26 -13.51
CA LEU A 208 26.23 -8.28 -12.07
C LEU A 208 27.03 -9.52 -11.65
N PRO A 209 28.03 -9.38 -10.74
CA PRO A 209 28.75 -10.52 -10.20
C PRO A 209 27.81 -11.56 -9.57
N GLN A 210 28.12 -12.84 -9.74
CA GLN A 210 27.29 -13.95 -9.23
C GLN A 210 27.04 -13.86 -7.71
N VAL A 211 28.01 -13.35 -6.95
CA VAL A 211 27.89 -13.10 -5.50
C VAL A 211 26.79 -12.07 -5.20
N VAL A 212 26.65 -11.01 -6.00
CA VAL A 212 25.59 -10.00 -5.84
C VAL A 212 24.22 -10.61 -6.14
N LEU A 213 24.11 -11.40 -7.21
CA LEU A 213 22.86 -12.08 -7.57
C LEU A 213 22.39 -13.10 -6.50
N GLN A 214 23.34 -13.78 -5.84
CA GLN A 214 23.06 -14.68 -4.71
C GLN A 214 22.58 -13.91 -3.48
N SER A 215 23.31 -12.86 -3.08
CA SER A 215 22.93 -11.94 -2.01
C SER A 215 21.52 -11.38 -2.21
N MET A 216 21.22 -10.90 -3.42
CA MET A 216 19.91 -10.35 -3.75
C MET A 216 18.77 -11.36 -3.56
N ALA A 217 18.93 -12.63 -3.93
CA ALA A 217 17.85 -13.60 -3.70
C ALA A 217 17.73 -14.04 -2.25
N ARG A 218 18.85 -14.19 -1.55
CA ARG A 218 18.81 -14.45 -0.11
C ARG A 218 18.00 -13.36 0.56
N MET A 219 18.32 -12.10 0.27
CA MET A 219 17.57 -10.96 0.80
C MET A 219 16.13 -10.93 0.32
N ARG A 220 15.84 -11.21 -0.95
CA ARG A 220 14.47 -11.26 -1.45
C ARG A 220 13.61 -12.27 -0.68
N ARG A 221 14.14 -13.45 -0.38
CA ARG A 221 13.43 -14.50 0.38
C ARG A 221 13.09 -14.06 1.80
N LEU A 222 13.90 -13.19 2.40
CA LEU A 222 13.63 -12.61 3.72
C LEU A 222 12.68 -11.39 3.62
N VAL A 223 12.90 -10.52 2.65
CA VAL A 223 12.14 -9.27 2.48
C VAL A 223 10.68 -9.54 2.12
N LEU A 224 10.36 -10.54 1.30
CA LEU A 224 8.98 -10.82 0.90
C LEU A 224 8.04 -11.14 2.09
N PRO A 225 8.33 -12.12 2.96
CA PRO A 225 7.47 -12.39 4.12
C PRO A 225 7.44 -11.20 5.08
N VAL A 226 8.56 -10.49 5.28
CA VAL A 226 8.58 -9.28 6.14
C VAL A 226 7.75 -8.15 5.54
N SER A 227 7.70 -8.00 4.22
CA SER A 227 6.79 -7.05 3.54
C SER A 227 5.33 -7.41 3.79
N GLY A 228 5.01 -8.71 3.77
CA GLY A 228 3.69 -9.23 4.13
C GLY A 228 3.33 -8.92 5.58
N LEU A 229 4.27 -9.10 6.51
CA LEU A 229 4.10 -8.74 7.91
C LEU A 229 3.89 -7.24 8.10
N VAL A 230 4.67 -6.37 7.44
CA VAL A 230 4.46 -4.91 7.46
C VAL A 230 3.05 -4.55 6.98
N GLY A 231 2.60 -5.18 5.88
CA GLY A 231 1.24 -5.02 5.38
C GLY A 231 0.20 -5.47 6.42
N LEU A 232 0.37 -6.65 7.01
CA LEU A 232 -0.52 -7.17 8.04
C LEU A 232 -0.60 -6.26 9.28
N THR A 233 0.54 -5.75 9.75
CA THR A 233 0.61 -4.80 10.85
C THR A 233 -0.13 -3.52 10.50
N ALA A 234 0.07 -2.95 9.31
CA ALA A 234 -0.66 -1.77 8.85
C ALA A 234 -2.18 -2.01 8.79
N LEU A 235 -2.61 -3.16 8.25
CA LEU A 235 -4.03 -3.51 8.13
C LEU A 235 -4.69 -3.82 9.47
N SER A 236 -3.95 -4.39 10.43
CA SER A 236 -4.47 -4.56 11.80
C SER A 236 -4.82 -3.22 12.46
N GLY A 237 -4.16 -2.13 12.05
CA GLY A 237 -4.51 -0.76 12.45
C GLY A 237 -5.93 -0.35 12.06
N ALA A 238 -6.50 -0.90 10.98
CA ALA A 238 -7.90 -0.66 10.61
C ALA A 238 -8.87 -1.24 11.64
N PHE A 239 -8.55 -2.39 12.25
CA PHE A 239 -9.34 -2.95 13.35
C PHE A 239 -9.16 -2.13 14.62
N VAL A 240 -7.94 -1.63 14.90
CA VAL A 240 -7.72 -0.72 16.04
C VAL A 240 -8.55 0.55 15.89
N ALA A 241 -8.52 1.18 14.72
CA ALA A 241 -9.33 2.37 14.45
C ALA A 241 -10.83 2.05 14.41
N GLY A 242 -11.24 0.94 13.79
CA GLY A 242 -12.65 0.54 13.68
C GLY A 242 -13.30 0.27 15.03
N ASN A 243 -12.56 -0.30 15.98
CA ASN A 243 -13.05 -0.58 17.33
C ASN A 243 -12.76 0.55 18.35
N ASP A 244 -12.16 1.67 17.92
CA ASP A 244 -11.61 2.72 18.79
C ASP A 244 -10.63 2.18 19.86
N ALA A 245 -9.98 1.05 19.58
CA ALA A 245 -9.14 0.32 20.52
C ALA A 245 -7.85 1.04 20.90
N GLY A 246 -7.45 2.07 20.14
CA GLY A 246 -6.32 2.92 20.52
C GLY A 246 -6.53 3.73 21.81
N ARG A 247 -7.76 3.81 22.32
CA ARG A 247 -8.14 4.54 23.54
C ARG A 247 -8.46 3.63 24.74
N ALA A 248 -8.27 2.32 24.62
CA ALA A 248 -8.64 1.38 25.66
C ALA A 248 -7.57 1.25 26.75
N PHE A 249 -6.34 0.90 26.37
CA PHE A 249 -5.21 0.83 27.29
C PHE A 249 -4.14 1.82 26.85
N ASN A 250 -3.96 2.93 27.57
CA ASN A 250 -3.05 4.02 27.18
C ASN A 250 -1.74 4.04 28.00
N THR A 251 -1.31 2.87 28.47
CA THR A 251 0.03 2.63 29.04
C THR A 251 0.89 1.80 28.08
N PHE A 252 2.23 1.85 28.25
CA PHE A 252 3.21 1.07 27.49
C PHE A 252 4.45 0.81 28.36
N PRO A 253 5.10 -0.38 28.31
CA PRO A 253 4.83 -1.51 27.41
C PRO A 253 3.64 -2.38 27.85
N LYS A 254 3.27 -2.35 29.13
CA LYS A 254 2.09 -3.01 29.68
C LYS A 254 0.78 -2.40 29.15
N MET A 255 -0.33 -3.10 29.36
CA MET A 255 -1.69 -2.67 29.09
C MET A 255 -2.45 -2.57 30.42
N GLY A 256 -2.51 -1.36 30.98
CA GLY A 256 -2.84 -1.19 32.39
C GLY A 256 -1.69 -1.70 33.26
N ASP A 257 -2.02 -2.48 34.29
CA ASP A 257 -1.06 -3.11 35.20
C ASP A 257 -0.50 -4.45 34.67
N ASP A 258 -1.13 -5.00 33.64
CA ASP A 258 -0.87 -6.33 33.10
C ASP A 258 -0.15 -6.31 31.75
N TRP A 259 0.54 -7.41 31.42
CA TRP A 259 1.10 -7.62 30.08
C TRP A 259 0.06 -8.09 29.07
N ILE A 260 -0.90 -8.88 29.55
CA ILE A 260 -2.06 -9.37 28.80
C ILE A 260 -3.27 -9.04 29.65
N PRO A 261 -4.15 -8.12 29.21
CA PRO A 261 -5.34 -7.77 29.96
C PRO A 261 -6.26 -8.98 30.21
N GLU A 262 -7.04 -8.92 31.28
CA GLU A 262 -8.13 -9.86 31.47
C GLU A 262 -9.20 -9.72 30.37
N GLY A 263 -9.96 -10.79 30.10
CA GLY A 263 -11.07 -10.75 29.15
C GLY A 263 -10.69 -10.68 27.67
N ILE A 264 -9.43 -10.91 27.30
CA ILE A 264 -9.00 -10.95 25.87
C ILE A 264 -9.69 -12.04 25.03
N LEU A 265 -10.38 -12.99 25.66
CA LEU A 265 -11.17 -14.03 24.98
C LEU A 265 -12.64 -14.05 25.46
N ALA A 266 -13.14 -12.92 25.97
CA ALA A 266 -14.48 -12.83 26.57
C ALA A 266 -15.64 -13.00 25.56
N LEU A 267 -15.45 -12.64 24.29
CA LEU A 267 -16.50 -12.75 23.27
C LEU A 267 -16.63 -14.19 22.75
N GLN A 268 -17.87 -14.61 22.45
CA GLN A 268 -18.16 -15.87 21.78
C GLN A 268 -18.80 -15.64 20.40
N PRO A 269 -18.44 -16.43 19.36
CA PRO A 269 -17.34 -17.42 19.36
C PRO A 269 -15.96 -16.76 19.50
N THR A 270 -14.98 -17.50 20.05
CA THR A 270 -13.63 -17.00 20.39
C THR A 270 -12.96 -16.18 19.28
N ILE A 271 -13.19 -16.54 18.01
CA ILE A 271 -12.64 -15.83 16.84
C ILE A 271 -13.01 -14.34 16.79
N LYS A 272 -14.18 -13.95 17.31
CA LYS A 272 -14.61 -12.55 17.36
C LYS A 272 -13.64 -11.67 18.15
N ASN A 273 -13.00 -12.21 19.18
CA ASN A 273 -12.08 -11.42 20.00
C ASN A 273 -10.93 -10.83 19.19
N PHE A 274 -10.41 -11.57 18.21
CA PHE A 274 -9.28 -11.10 17.40
C PHE A 274 -9.61 -9.87 16.53
N PHE A 275 -10.89 -9.56 16.33
CA PHE A 275 -11.35 -8.52 15.41
C PHE A 275 -12.31 -7.50 16.03
N GLU A 276 -13.03 -7.85 17.10
CA GLU A 276 -14.07 -7.04 17.73
C GLU A 276 -13.78 -6.73 19.20
N ASN A 277 -13.01 -7.56 19.92
CA ASN A 277 -12.66 -7.28 21.31
C ASN A 277 -11.57 -6.20 21.36
N THR A 278 -11.91 -5.07 21.94
CA THR A 278 -11.06 -3.89 22.02
C THR A 278 -9.68 -4.18 22.64
N ALA A 279 -9.62 -4.94 23.74
CA ALA A 279 -8.37 -5.29 24.39
C ALA A 279 -7.50 -6.17 23.48
N THR A 280 -8.09 -7.21 22.91
CA THR A 280 -7.41 -8.20 22.06
C THR A 280 -6.91 -7.59 20.76
N VAL A 281 -7.71 -6.74 20.12
CA VAL A 281 -7.34 -6.01 18.89
C VAL A 281 -6.14 -5.10 19.16
N GLN A 282 -6.16 -4.36 20.28
CA GLN A 282 -5.05 -3.49 20.65
C GLN A 282 -3.79 -4.31 20.99
N PHE A 283 -3.92 -5.39 21.76
CA PHE A 283 -2.83 -6.30 22.10
C PHE A 283 -2.19 -6.91 20.84
N ASN A 284 -3.00 -7.47 19.94
CA ASN A 284 -2.53 -8.05 18.68
C ASN A 284 -1.75 -7.05 17.84
N HIS A 285 -2.23 -5.80 17.75
CA HIS A 285 -1.51 -4.75 17.02
C HIS A 285 -0.14 -4.44 17.64
N ARG A 286 -0.05 -4.36 18.99
CA ARG A 286 1.23 -4.17 19.71
C ARG A 286 2.21 -5.32 19.47
N VAL A 287 1.72 -6.56 19.48
CA VAL A 287 2.52 -7.75 19.17
C VAL A 287 3.02 -7.70 17.73
N LEU A 288 2.13 -7.46 16.76
CA LEU A 288 2.48 -7.32 15.34
C LEU A 288 3.52 -6.22 15.10
N ALA A 289 3.38 -5.06 15.75
CA ALA A 289 4.35 -3.97 15.66
C ALA A 289 5.73 -4.38 16.20
N THR A 290 5.77 -5.06 17.34
CA THR A 290 7.02 -5.55 17.95
C THR A 290 7.68 -6.61 17.06
N THR A 291 6.91 -7.59 16.56
CA THR A 291 7.41 -8.60 15.62
C THR A 291 7.92 -7.97 14.33
N THR A 292 7.25 -6.92 13.83
CA THR A 292 7.68 -6.17 12.64
C THR A 292 9.02 -5.48 12.86
N LEU A 293 9.18 -4.78 14.00
CA LEU A 293 10.44 -4.14 14.38
C LEU A 293 11.60 -5.14 14.42
N LEU A 294 11.41 -6.26 15.12
CA LEU A 294 12.43 -7.31 15.23
C LEU A 294 12.74 -7.95 13.87
N SER A 295 11.73 -8.19 13.05
CA SER A 295 11.91 -8.79 11.72
C SER A 295 12.68 -7.87 10.76
N ILE A 296 12.42 -6.57 10.79
CA ILE A 296 13.15 -5.58 9.99
C ILE A 296 14.58 -5.43 10.50
N GLY A 297 14.79 -5.44 11.82
CA GLY A 297 16.11 -5.51 12.43
C GLY A 297 16.89 -6.75 11.98
N ALA A 298 16.25 -7.92 11.97
CA ALA A 298 16.85 -9.17 11.50
C ALA A 298 17.20 -9.13 10.00
N VAL A 299 16.35 -8.54 9.15
CA VAL A 299 16.66 -8.30 7.73
C VAL A 299 17.88 -7.38 7.58
N TRP A 300 17.96 -6.31 8.37
CA TRP A 300 19.10 -5.40 8.36
C TRP A 300 20.39 -6.10 8.80
N LEU A 301 20.36 -6.86 9.89
CA LEU A 301 21.49 -7.67 10.35
C LEU A 301 21.93 -8.71 9.30
N ALA A 302 20.97 -9.44 8.71
CA ALA A 302 21.24 -10.42 7.67
C ALA A 302 21.81 -9.81 6.38
N SER A 303 21.61 -8.51 6.16
CA SER A 303 22.19 -7.78 5.03
C SER A 303 23.65 -7.40 5.24
N ARG A 304 24.15 -7.40 6.48
CA ARG A 304 25.53 -7.01 6.80
C ARG A 304 26.51 -7.99 6.17
N GLY A 305 27.53 -7.45 5.50
CA GLY A 305 28.53 -8.25 4.79
C GLY A 305 28.08 -8.83 3.45
N LEU A 306 26.81 -8.63 3.04
CA LEU A 306 26.35 -9.04 1.72
C LEU A 306 26.66 -7.95 0.68
N ALA A 307 27.19 -8.38 -0.47
CA ALA A 307 27.32 -7.51 -1.64
C ALA A 307 25.93 -7.25 -2.24
N LEU A 308 25.37 -6.06 -1.99
CA LEU A 308 24.05 -5.62 -2.45
C LEU A 308 24.16 -4.33 -3.29
N PRO A 309 23.26 -4.12 -4.27
CA PRO A 309 23.19 -2.84 -4.97
C PRO A 309 22.93 -1.68 -4.00
N GLY A 310 23.57 -0.53 -4.23
CA GLY A 310 23.43 0.67 -3.39
C GLY A 310 21.98 1.05 -3.03
N PRO A 311 21.03 1.06 -3.99
CA PRO A 311 19.62 1.32 -3.69
C PRO A 311 19.00 0.31 -2.70
N ALA A 312 19.34 -0.98 -2.80
CA ALA A 312 18.82 -1.99 -1.88
C ALA A 312 19.34 -1.76 -0.44
N SER A 313 20.64 -1.47 -0.29
CA SER A 313 21.23 -1.17 1.02
C SER A 313 20.64 0.09 1.66
N LYS A 314 20.38 1.13 0.86
CA LYS A 314 19.70 2.36 1.30
C LYS A 314 18.26 2.09 1.75
N LEU A 315 17.51 1.30 0.99
CA LEU A 315 16.12 0.94 1.32
C LEU A 315 16.04 0.06 2.58
N ILE A 316 16.95 -0.90 2.77
CA ILE A 316 17.03 -1.70 4.01
C ILE A 316 17.28 -0.80 5.21
N THR A 317 18.24 0.12 5.09
CA THR A 317 18.54 1.09 6.16
C THR A 317 17.36 2.05 6.39
N GLY A 318 16.72 2.53 5.34
CA GLY A 318 15.52 3.37 5.42
C GLY A 318 14.34 2.65 6.10
N ALA A 319 14.17 1.35 5.84
CA ALA A 319 13.15 0.54 6.50
C ALA A 319 13.37 0.48 8.01
N VAL A 320 14.61 0.34 8.49
CA VAL A 320 14.93 0.40 9.92
C VAL A 320 14.53 1.76 10.52
N HIS A 321 14.99 2.86 9.93
CA HIS A 321 14.67 4.21 10.43
C HIS A 321 13.16 4.48 10.45
N MET A 322 12.45 4.15 9.38
CA MET A 322 11.01 4.34 9.30
C MET A 322 10.25 3.45 10.28
N THR A 323 10.75 2.24 10.56
CA THR A 323 10.13 1.35 11.55
C THR A 323 10.33 1.86 12.97
N LEU A 324 11.52 2.38 13.30
CA LEU A 324 11.77 3.03 14.58
C LEU A 324 10.86 4.23 14.77
N LEU A 325 10.79 5.11 13.76
CA LEU A 325 9.86 6.24 13.75
C LEU A 325 8.41 5.77 13.94
N GLN A 326 8.02 4.65 13.32
CA GLN A 326 6.65 4.15 13.45
C GLN A 326 6.30 3.59 14.81
N VAL A 327 7.23 2.87 15.44
CA VAL A 327 7.02 2.40 16.81
C VAL A 327 6.94 3.58 17.76
N SER A 328 7.85 4.57 17.63
CA SER A 328 7.81 5.80 18.43
C SER A 328 6.50 6.57 18.24
N LEU A 329 6.05 6.74 17.00
CA LEU A 329 4.82 7.46 16.68
C LEU A 329 3.57 6.71 17.16
N GLY A 330 3.56 5.37 17.06
CA GLY A 330 2.50 4.52 17.59
C GLY A 330 2.40 4.61 19.12
N VAL A 331 3.54 4.56 19.81
CA VAL A 331 3.61 4.75 21.28
C VAL A 331 3.17 6.16 21.66
N TYR A 332 3.61 7.20 20.93
CA TYR A 332 3.16 8.57 21.17
C TYR A 332 1.65 8.73 20.98
N ALA A 333 1.10 8.22 19.87
CA ALA A 333 -0.33 8.27 19.61
C ALA A 333 -1.11 7.53 20.70
N LEU A 334 -0.61 6.39 21.16
CA LEU A 334 -1.18 5.61 22.24
C LEU A 334 -1.19 6.40 23.56
N LEU A 335 -0.04 6.89 24.04
CA LEU A 335 0.05 7.59 25.32
C LEU A 335 -0.73 8.91 25.33
N SER A 336 -0.96 9.51 24.15
CA SER A 336 -1.68 10.77 24.00
C SER A 336 -3.18 10.61 23.68
N TYR A 337 -3.75 9.41 23.85
CA TYR A 337 -5.17 9.13 23.57
C TYR A 337 -5.61 9.33 22.12
N VAL A 338 -4.71 9.05 21.18
CA VAL A 338 -4.91 9.08 19.72
C VAL A 338 -5.40 10.44 19.23
N PRO A 339 -4.59 11.51 19.37
CA PRO A 339 -4.94 12.79 18.77
C PRO A 339 -4.87 12.65 17.25
N VAL A 340 -5.75 13.38 16.54
CA VAL A 340 -5.96 13.20 15.09
C VAL A 340 -4.65 13.29 14.31
N HIS A 341 -3.81 14.29 14.59
CA HIS A 341 -2.54 14.48 13.89
C HIS A 341 -1.58 13.28 14.06
N ALA A 342 -1.49 12.70 15.27
CA ALA A 342 -0.63 11.55 15.53
C ALA A 342 -1.16 10.28 14.85
N GLY A 343 -2.48 10.06 14.89
CA GLY A 343 -3.11 8.92 14.21
C GLY A 343 -2.96 9.00 12.69
N VAL A 344 -3.15 10.18 12.09
CA VAL A 344 -2.95 10.40 10.65
C VAL A 344 -1.47 10.23 10.27
N ALA A 345 -0.55 10.81 11.05
CA ALA A 345 0.88 10.64 10.82
C ALA A 345 1.31 9.18 10.94
N HIS A 346 0.76 8.43 11.91
CA HIS A 346 1.02 7.00 12.08
C HIS A 346 0.52 6.21 10.88
N GLN A 347 -0.66 6.51 10.35
CA GLN A 347 -1.17 5.86 9.14
C GLN A 347 -0.31 6.18 7.90
N ALA A 348 0.09 7.45 7.72
CA ALA A 348 0.99 7.86 6.64
C ALA A 348 2.36 7.17 6.75
N GLY A 349 2.90 7.06 7.96
CA GLY A 349 4.14 6.36 8.26
C GLY A 349 4.07 4.87 7.94
N ALA A 350 2.93 4.22 8.19
CA ALA A 350 2.73 2.80 7.91
C ALA A 350 2.76 2.54 6.41
N LEU A 351 2.06 3.36 5.62
CA LEU A 351 2.09 3.25 4.17
C LEU A 351 3.47 3.62 3.60
N THR A 352 4.19 4.57 4.21
CA THR A 352 5.58 4.90 3.83
C THR A 352 6.52 3.72 4.07
N LEU A 353 6.44 3.06 5.22
CA LEU A 353 7.22 1.85 5.49
C LEU A 353 6.89 0.75 4.47
N PHE A 354 5.60 0.53 4.18
CA PHE A 354 5.17 -0.43 3.17
C PHE A 354 5.69 -0.08 1.77
N THR A 355 5.74 1.21 1.41
CA THR A 355 6.32 1.74 0.16
C THR A 355 7.79 1.37 0.04
N ILE A 356 8.57 1.58 1.11
CA ILE A 356 9.99 1.20 1.17
C ILE A 356 10.15 -0.30 0.96
N MET A 357 9.31 -1.12 1.59
CA MET A 357 9.35 -2.57 1.47
C MET A 357 8.99 -3.05 0.05
N VAL A 358 7.98 -2.46 -0.59
CA VAL A 358 7.61 -2.74 -1.99
C VAL A 358 8.75 -2.36 -2.94
N ALA A 359 9.37 -1.18 -2.75
CA ALA A 359 10.51 -0.72 -3.54
C ALA A 359 11.75 -1.62 -3.33
N LEU A 360 12.00 -2.07 -2.10
CA LEU A 360 13.08 -2.99 -1.77
C LEU A 360 12.85 -4.35 -2.44
N ALA A 361 11.64 -4.89 -2.32
CA ALA A 361 11.25 -6.12 -3.00
C ALA A 361 11.39 -5.96 -4.53
N HIS A 362 11.07 -4.81 -5.11
CA HIS A 362 11.24 -4.56 -6.55
C HIS A 362 12.72 -4.51 -6.96
N THR A 363 13.55 -3.84 -6.17
CA THR A 363 15.00 -3.71 -6.39
C THR A 363 15.72 -5.06 -6.33
N LEU A 364 15.23 -5.98 -5.48
CA LEU A 364 15.78 -7.33 -5.32
C LEU A 364 15.24 -8.35 -6.35
N ARG A 365 14.59 -7.91 -7.44
CA ARG A 365 14.17 -8.81 -8.53
C ARG A 365 15.39 -9.38 -9.27
N ARG A 366 15.27 -10.63 -9.71
CA ARG A 366 16.29 -11.28 -10.56
C ARG A 366 15.94 -11.16 -12.04
N PRO A 367 16.95 -11.18 -12.94
CA PRO A 367 16.74 -11.51 -14.34
C PRO A 367 16.01 -12.84 -14.50
N PHE A 368 15.17 -12.93 -15.52
CA PHE A 368 14.46 -14.16 -15.86
C PHE A 368 15.47 -15.31 -16.07
N ARG A 369 15.23 -16.48 -15.45
CA ARG A 369 16.16 -17.63 -15.48
C ARG A 369 16.56 -18.06 -16.89
N GLY A 370 15.65 -17.92 -17.86
CA GLY A 370 15.91 -18.24 -19.27
C GLY A 370 17.11 -17.49 -19.83
N VAL A 371 17.24 -16.18 -19.57
CA VAL A 371 18.37 -15.37 -20.05
C VAL A 371 19.70 -15.83 -19.44
N THR A 372 19.69 -16.31 -18.20
CA THR A 372 20.90 -16.79 -17.52
C THR A 372 21.35 -18.15 -18.08
N GLU A 373 20.42 -19.04 -18.44
CA GLU A 373 20.74 -20.32 -19.09
C GLU A 373 21.19 -20.13 -20.54
N THR A 374 20.51 -19.28 -21.33
CA THR A 374 20.93 -18.98 -22.70
C THR A 374 22.31 -18.31 -22.71
N THR A 375 22.58 -17.38 -21.80
CA THR A 375 23.91 -16.74 -21.67
C THR A 375 24.99 -17.75 -21.25
N ARG A 376 24.68 -18.68 -20.33
CA ARG A 376 25.60 -19.76 -19.94
C ARG A 376 25.87 -20.73 -21.09
N LEU A 377 24.83 -21.11 -21.85
CA LEU A 377 24.94 -21.96 -23.04
C LEU A 377 25.75 -21.25 -24.14
N MET A 378 25.49 -19.98 -24.41
CA MET A 378 26.24 -19.18 -25.39
C MET A 378 27.71 -19.01 -24.99
N ASN A 379 28.01 -18.79 -23.71
CA ASN A 379 29.39 -18.72 -23.24
C ASN A 379 30.12 -20.08 -23.34
N ARG A 380 29.44 -21.20 -23.05
CA ARG A 380 30.01 -22.55 -23.26
C ARG A 380 30.25 -22.85 -24.74
N LEU A 381 29.32 -22.48 -25.62
CA LEU A 381 29.46 -22.65 -27.07
C LEU A 381 30.54 -21.74 -27.65
N GLY A 382 30.69 -20.52 -27.13
CA GLY A 382 31.77 -19.60 -27.50
C GLY A 382 33.15 -20.13 -27.14
N GLN A 383 33.32 -20.69 -25.94
CA GLN A 383 34.57 -21.36 -25.54
C GLN A 383 34.85 -22.63 -26.34
N SER A 384 33.82 -23.42 -26.67
CA SER A 384 33.98 -24.59 -27.54
C SER A 384 34.41 -24.23 -28.96
N LYS A 385 33.87 -23.16 -29.56
CA LYS A 385 34.31 -22.65 -30.87
C LYS A 385 35.74 -22.10 -30.84
N TYR A 386 36.14 -21.45 -29.75
CA TYR A 386 37.52 -21.01 -29.55
C TYR A 386 38.48 -22.19 -29.42
N PHE A 387 38.10 -23.21 -28.64
CA PHE A 387 38.87 -24.45 -28.48
C PHE A 387 39.03 -25.21 -29.82
N LEU A 388 37.95 -25.34 -30.60
CA LEU A 388 38.00 -25.94 -31.95
C LEU A 388 38.85 -25.14 -32.94
N ARG A 389 38.84 -23.80 -32.85
CA ARG A 389 39.74 -22.93 -33.63
C ARG A 389 41.20 -23.09 -33.23
N CYS A 390 41.51 -23.16 -31.94
CA CYS A 390 42.88 -23.41 -31.48
C CYS A 390 43.36 -24.82 -31.86
N LEU A 391 42.48 -25.83 -31.79
CA LEU A 391 42.79 -27.21 -32.16
C LEU A 391 43.02 -27.36 -33.68
N SER A 392 42.21 -26.69 -34.51
CA SER A 392 42.42 -26.66 -35.96
C SER A 392 43.68 -25.89 -36.36
N PHE A 393 44.01 -24.79 -35.67
CA PHE A 393 45.29 -24.09 -35.88
C PHE A 393 46.49 -24.95 -35.48
N TRP A 394 46.40 -25.67 -34.37
CA TRP A 394 47.43 -26.59 -33.89
C TRP A 394 47.63 -27.80 -34.81
N LEU A 395 46.56 -28.37 -35.37
CA LEU A 395 46.62 -29.47 -36.34
C LEU A 395 47.18 -29.04 -37.70
N VAL A 396 46.92 -27.80 -38.14
CA VAL A 396 47.46 -27.26 -39.41
C VAL A 396 48.92 -26.81 -39.27
N SER A 397 49.38 -26.48 -38.06
CA SER A 397 50.78 -26.09 -37.81
C SER A 397 51.71 -27.28 -37.49
N ASN A 398 51.16 -28.49 -37.31
CA ASN A 398 51.92 -29.73 -37.02
C ASN A 398 51.69 -30.83 -38.06
N ALA A 399 51.09 -30.49 -39.22
CA ALA A 399 51.06 -31.30 -40.43
C ALA A 399 51.96 -30.62 -41.47
#